data_AF-A0A8H4PN76-F1
#
_entry.id   AF-A0A8H4PN76-F1
#
_cell.length_a   1.000
_cell.length_b   1.000
_cell.length_c   1.000
_cell.angle_alpha   90.00
_cell.angle_beta   90.00
_cell.angle_gamma   90.00
#
_symmetry.space_group_name_H-M   'P 1'
#
loop_
_entity.id
_entity.type
_entity.pdbx_description
1 polymer ?
#
loop_
_entity_poly.entity_id
_entity_poly.type
_entity_poly.pdbx_seq_one_letter_code
_entity_poly.pdbx_strand_id
1 'polypeptide(L)'
;MPSRHSHLDSDDERLPDGMARVGYDADTHVYTFRDAADGSCWEGAPGCQYGRLTRVSGPSPPPPPRRSGYDDDDDFDLEDPFLPDSDSAAKEPPHISWRHDLMPLLNFGLLVGVSLLLLFWYLHHAAAVAERQQDEPGVPAVPVCAAGDAAVPIHDGDTCWAMAEARGMALRDLLSRNAAIDCDRLVVGSQICLPE
;
A
#
# COMPACT_ATOMS: atom_id res chain seq x y z
N MET A 1 44.88 -0.97 0.52
CA MET A 1 43.75 -1.41 -0.30
C MET A 1 42.58 -0.48 -0.02
N PRO A 2 42.04 0.25 -0.99
CA PRO A 2 40.91 1.13 -0.76
C PRO A 2 39.69 0.29 -0.34
N SER A 3 39.00 0.73 0.71
CA SER A 3 37.79 0.10 1.22
C SER A 3 36.75 -0.02 0.10
N ARG A 4 36.19 -1.22 -0.09
CA ARG A 4 35.08 -1.53 -1.01
C ARG A 4 33.73 -1.00 -0.49
N HIS A 5 33.74 0.08 0.26
CA HIS A 5 32.53 0.74 0.72
C HIS A 5 32.37 1.98 -0.14
N SER A 6 31.30 2.02 -0.93
CA SER A 6 30.96 3.22 -1.68
C SER A 6 30.62 4.33 -0.68
N HIS A 7 30.93 5.59 -0.98
CA HIS A 7 30.56 6.72 -0.13
C HIS A 7 29.03 6.84 0.09
N LEU A 8 28.22 6.06 -0.63
CA LEU A 8 26.77 5.99 -0.49
C LEU A 8 26.30 4.95 0.55
N ASP A 9 27.20 4.15 1.13
CA ASP A 9 26.92 3.17 2.19
C ASP A 9 27.32 3.68 3.59
N SER A 10 27.43 5.00 3.79
CA SER A 10 27.75 5.55 5.12
C SER A 10 26.62 5.26 6.09
N ASP A 11 26.97 4.74 7.27
CA ASP A 11 26.02 4.46 8.34
C ASP A 11 25.96 5.61 9.36
N ASP A 12 26.60 6.73 9.06
CA ASP A 12 26.79 7.85 9.99
C ASP A 12 25.45 8.47 10.40
N GLU A 13 24.45 8.46 9.52
CA GLU A 13 23.11 8.99 9.82
C GLU A 13 22.26 8.05 10.68
N ARG A 14 22.58 6.75 10.74
CA ARG A 14 21.79 5.76 11.50
C ARG A 14 22.47 5.28 12.77
N LEU A 15 23.79 5.45 12.88
CA LEU A 15 24.57 5.04 14.04
C LEU A 15 24.79 6.21 15.00
N PRO A 16 24.90 5.93 16.31
CA PRO A 16 25.35 6.93 17.27
C PRO A 16 26.74 7.48 16.91
N ASP A 17 26.99 8.74 17.28
CA ASP A 17 28.27 9.41 17.07
C ASP A 17 29.44 8.55 17.59
N GLY A 18 30.46 8.35 16.75
CA GLY A 18 31.67 7.59 17.11
C GLY A 18 31.56 6.07 16.91
N MET A 19 30.44 5.57 16.41
CA MET A 19 30.23 4.15 16.15
C MET A 19 30.29 3.84 14.65
N ALA A 20 31.05 2.81 14.26
CA ALA A 20 31.25 2.45 12.85
C ALA A 20 30.96 0.97 12.59
N ARG A 21 30.40 0.66 11.41
CA ARG A 21 30.23 -0.73 10.94
C ARG A 21 31.59 -1.32 10.58
N VAL A 22 31.89 -2.49 11.16
CA VAL A 22 33.15 -3.22 10.96
C VAL A 22 32.97 -4.56 10.26
N GLY A 23 31.74 -5.07 10.15
CA GLY A 23 31.48 -6.35 9.50
C GLY A 23 30.01 -6.56 9.13
N TYR A 24 29.81 -7.52 8.23
CA TYR A 24 28.51 -8.05 7.86
C TYR A 24 28.67 -9.57 7.68
N ASP A 25 27.87 -10.33 8.42
CA ASP A 25 27.73 -11.77 8.23
C ASP A 25 26.57 -12.02 7.25
N ALA A 26 26.89 -12.58 6.08
CA ALA A 26 25.92 -12.85 5.03
C ALA A 26 25.04 -14.07 5.32
N ASP A 27 25.45 -14.99 6.18
CA ASP A 27 24.67 -16.19 6.49
C ASP A 27 23.62 -15.89 7.56
N THR A 28 23.97 -15.05 8.55
CA THR A 28 23.05 -14.64 9.62
C THR A 28 22.41 -13.27 9.38
N HIS A 29 22.82 -12.55 8.34
CA HIS A 29 22.42 -11.17 8.05
C HIS A 29 22.66 -10.22 9.23
N VAL A 30 23.72 -10.43 10.01
CA VAL A 30 24.05 -9.60 11.19
C VAL A 30 25.12 -8.58 10.84
N TYR A 31 24.89 -7.33 11.24
CA TYR A 31 25.90 -6.27 11.18
C TYR A 31 26.66 -6.18 12.50
N THR A 32 27.99 -6.09 12.40
CA THR A 32 28.88 -5.85 13.54
C THR A 32 29.36 -4.41 13.52
N PHE A 33 29.32 -3.77 14.67
CA PHE A 33 29.69 -2.38 14.89
C PHE A 33 30.77 -2.27 15.97
N ARG A 34 31.60 -1.25 15.86
CA ARG A 34 32.64 -0.94 16.84
C ARG A 34 32.52 0.51 17.27
N ASP A 35 32.56 0.72 18.57
CA ASP A 35 32.59 2.04 19.17
C ASP A 35 34.05 2.52 19.26
N ALA A 36 34.33 3.72 18.75
CA ALA A 36 35.65 4.33 18.77
C ALA A 36 36.06 4.85 20.16
N ALA A 37 35.11 5.12 21.05
CA ALA A 37 35.37 5.66 22.38
C ALA A 37 35.95 4.60 23.33
N ASP A 38 35.38 3.39 23.31
CA ASP A 38 35.72 2.32 24.26
C ASP A 38 36.23 1.03 23.57
N GLY A 39 36.16 0.95 22.25
CA GLY A 39 36.54 -0.23 21.48
C GLY A 39 35.57 -1.41 21.60
N SER A 40 34.40 -1.22 22.23
CA SER A 40 33.38 -2.24 22.40
C SER A 40 32.81 -2.67 21.05
N CYS A 41 32.53 -3.97 20.92
CA CYS A 41 31.88 -4.55 19.76
C CYS A 41 30.39 -4.79 20.04
N TRP A 42 29.56 -4.46 19.07
CA TRP A 42 28.11 -4.53 19.15
C TRP A 42 27.54 -5.20 17.91
N GLU A 43 26.45 -5.93 18.07
CA GLU A 43 25.76 -6.63 16.99
C GLU A 43 24.30 -6.20 16.91
N GLY A 44 23.80 -6.06 15.68
CA GLY A 44 22.38 -5.84 15.40
C GLY A 44 21.57 -7.13 15.40
N ALA A 45 20.24 -7.01 15.38
CA ALA A 45 19.38 -8.16 15.14
C ALA A 45 19.52 -8.67 13.69
N PRO A 46 19.38 -10.00 13.44
CA PRO A 46 19.41 -10.57 12.10
C PRO A 46 18.51 -9.84 11.11
N GLY A 47 19.05 -9.43 9.96
CA GLY A 47 18.32 -8.76 8.88
C GLY A 47 17.85 -7.33 9.16
N CYS A 48 18.16 -6.77 10.34
CA CYS A 48 17.69 -5.44 10.74
C CYS A 48 18.75 -4.36 10.49
N GLN A 49 18.38 -3.33 9.72
CA GLN A 49 19.24 -2.14 9.51
C GLN A 49 19.11 -1.10 10.64
N TYR A 50 17.98 -1.12 11.35
CA TYR A 50 17.66 -0.22 12.46
C TYR A 50 17.23 -1.05 13.68
N GLY A 51 17.49 -0.54 14.88
CA GLY A 51 17.04 -1.17 16.12
C GLY A 51 18.05 -1.06 17.25
N ARG A 52 17.83 -1.86 18.28
CA ARG A 52 18.73 -1.93 19.44
C ARG A 52 19.96 -2.78 19.11
N LEU A 53 21.15 -2.27 19.46
CA LEU A 53 22.39 -3.02 19.38
C LEU A 53 22.64 -3.79 20.67
N THR A 54 23.09 -5.04 20.54
CA THR A 54 23.49 -5.89 21.67
C THR A 54 25.00 -5.88 21.79
N ARG A 55 25.52 -5.61 22.99
CA ARG A 55 26.96 -5.58 23.22
C ARG A 55 27.49 -7.02 23.28
N VAL A 56 28.48 -7.32 22.44
CA VAL A 56 29.08 -8.66 22.34
C VAL A 56 30.48 -8.72 22.97
N SER A 57 31.18 -7.58 23.03
CA SER A 57 32.49 -7.51 23.70
C SER A 57 32.83 -6.09 24.18
N GLY A 58 33.53 -6.00 25.32
CA GLY A 58 34.12 -4.78 25.88
C GLY A 58 34.34 -4.90 27.41
N PRO A 59 34.84 -3.85 28.11
CA PRO A 59 35.04 -3.89 29.56
C PRO A 59 33.79 -4.37 30.30
N SER A 60 33.96 -5.30 31.24
CA SER A 60 32.86 -5.93 31.99
C SER A 60 32.02 -4.85 32.70
N PRO A 61 30.68 -4.86 32.58
CA PRO A 61 29.86 -3.96 33.37
C PRO A 61 30.09 -4.20 34.87
N PRO A 62 30.06 -3.16 35.71
CA PRO A 62 30.15 -3.33 37.16
C PRO A 62 29.01 -4.24 37.63
N PRO A 63 29.27 -5.18 38.55
CA PRO A 63 28.23 -6.08 39.04
C PRO A 63 27.09 -5.27 39.65
N PRO A 64 25.82 -5.69 39.45
CA PRO A 64 24.69 -5.02 40.07
C PRO A 64 24.83 -5.04 41.60
N PRO A 65 24.36 -3.99 42.31
CA PRO A 65 24.41 -3.98 43.77
C PRO A 65 23.64 -5.18 44.31
N ARG A 66 24.29 -6.01 45.13
CA ARG A 66 23.68 -7.16 45.79
C ARG A 66 22.50 -6.68 46.63
N ARG A 67 21.28 -6.98 46.19
CA ARG A 67 20.07 -6.72 46.96
C ARG A 67 19.95 -7.84 47.99
N SER A 68 20.20 -7.54 49.26
CA SER A 68 19.96 -8.47 50.36
C SER A 68 18.45 -8.61 50.57
N GLY A 69 17.91 -9.74 50.17
CA GLY A 69 16.54 -10.16 50.46
C GLY A 69 16.54 -11.67 50.50
N TYR A 70 16.57 -12.21 51.71
CA TYR A 70 16.21 -13.59 52.00
C TYR A 70 14.78 -13.83 51.52
N ASP A 71 14.57 -14.89 50.76
CA ASP A 71 13.43 -15.81 50.87
C ASP A 71 13.80 -17.08 50.08
N ASP A 72 13.88 -18.20 50.80
CA ASP A 72 13.91 -19.60 50.34
C ASP A 72 12.65 -19.90 49.46
N ASP A 73 12.56 -20.83 48.51
CA ASP A 73 13.11 -22.18 48.29
C ASP A 73 13.08 -22.53 46.76
N ASP A 74 13.75 -23.64 46.41
CA ASP A 74 13.58 -24.50 45.20
C ASP A 74 14.25 -24.08 43.87
N ASP A 75 15.51 -24.48 43.66
CA ASP A 75 15.87 -25.61 42.78
C ASP A 75 17.38 -25.90 42.92
N PHE A 76 17.72 -27.18 42.96
CA PHE A 76 19.04 -27.69 43.30
C PHE A 76 19.85 -27.90 42.02
N ASP A 77 20.72 -26.95 41.68
CA ASP A 77 21.82 -27.20 40.76
C ASP A 77 23.15 -26.86 41.42
N LEU A 78 23.77 -27.88 42.01
CA LEU A 78 25.20 -27.87 42.29
C LEU A 78 25.95 -27.91 40.94
N GLU A 79 26.33 -26.74 40.42
CA GLU A 79 27.32 -26.67 39.36
C GLU A 79 28.70 -27.00 39.94
N ASP A 80 29.16 -28.23 39.68
CA ASP A 80 30.50 -28.71 40.01
C ASP A 80 31.56 -27.95 39.17
N PRO A 81 32.53 -27.21 39.77
CA PRO A 81 33.43 -26.31 39.04
C PRO A 81 34.57 -26.95 38.22
N PHE A 82 34.55 -28.26 37.95
CA PHE A 82 35.69 -28.94 37.35
C PHE A 82 35.30 -30.03 36.34
N LEU A 83 34.86 -29.62 35.14
CA LEU A 83 35.02 -30.43 33.94
C LEU A 83 35.60 -29.59 32.80
N PRO A 84 36.68 -30.04 32.13
CA PRO A 84 37.22 -29.36 30.96
C PRO A 84 36.30 -29.63 29.76
N ASP A 85 35.81 -28.56 29.13
CA ASP A 85 35.05 -28.61 27.88
C ASP A 85 35.89 -29.27 26.78
N SER A 86 35.65 -30.55 26.53
CA SER A 86 36.11 -31.24 25.33
C SER A 86 34.92 -31.56 24.43
N ASP A 87 34.85 -30.75 23.37
CA ASP A 87 34.36 -31.07 22.04
C ASP A 87 32.86 -31.36 21.83
N SER A 88 32.28 -30.48 21.00
CA SER A 88 31.27 -30.81 19.98
C SER A 88 29.82 -31.00 20.46
N ALA A 89 29.27 -30.03 21.19
CA ALA A 89 27.83 -29.79 21.14
C ALA A 89 27.59 -28.59 20.21
N ALA A 90 27.25 -28.90 18.95
CA ALA A 90 26.76 -27.93 18.00
C ALA A 90 25.68 -27.08 18.67
N LYS A 91 25.97 -25.79 18.86
CA LYS A 91 25.04 -24.79 19.34
C LYS A 91 23.95 -24.68 18.26
N GLU A 92 22.84 -25.40 18.43
CA GLU A 92 21.71 -25.30 17.52
C GLU A 92 21.33 -23.82 17.41
N PRO A 93 21.23 -23.27 16.18
CA PRO A 93 20.89 -21.87 16.02
C PRO A 93 19.48 -21.61 16.56
N PRO A 94 19.20 -20.42 17.11
CA PRO A 94 17.87 -20.08 17.60
C PRO A 94 16.84 -20.27 16.48
N HIS A 95 15.79 -21.05 16.75
CA HIS A 95 14.75 -21.38 15.78
C HIS A 95 13.93 -20.13 15.46
N ILE A 96 14.33 -19.40 14.41
CA ILE A 96 13.59 -18.27 13.88
C ILE A 96 12.26 -18.81 13.38
N SER A 97 11.15 -18.30 13.93
CA SER A 97 9.83 -18.75 13.50
C SER A 97 9.64 -18.40 12.02
N TRP A 98 9.32 -19.39 11.19
CA TRP A 98 8.96 -19.25 9.76
C TRP A 98 7.94 -18.12 9.47
N ARG A 99 7.25 -17.61 10.50
CA ARG A 99 6.34 -16.47 10.41
C ARG A 99 7.04 -15.15 10.03
N HIS A 100 8.34 -14.97 10.30
CA HIS A 100 9.06 -13.76 9.90
C HIS A 100 9.35 -13.67 8.39
N ASP A 101 9.42 -14.81 7.69
CA ASP A 101 9.62 -14.85 6.24
C ASP A 101 8.34 -14.56 5.43
N LEU A 102 7.15 -14.70 6.03
CA LEU A 102 5.87 -14.38 5.38
C LEU A 102 5.36 -12.97 5.67
N MET A 103 5.97 -12.25 6.62
CA MET A 103 5.60 -10.87 6.93
C MET A 103 5.72 -9.88 5.74
N PRO A 104 6.70 -9.97 4.82
CA PRO A 104 6.75 -9.05 3.67
C PRO A 104 5.79 -9.39 2.52
N LEU A 105 5.31 -10.64 2.41
CA LEU A 105 4.39 -11.06 1.34
C LEU A 105 2.93 -10.72 1.61
N LEU A 106 2.57 -10.43 2.86
CA LEU A 106 1.18 -10.12 3.25
C LEU A 106 0.67 -8.83 2.59
N ASN A 107 1.53 -7.82 2.41
CA ASN A 107 1.14 -6.55 1.78
C ASN A 107 0.82 -6.74 0.29
N PHE A 108 1.64 -7.49 -0.44
CA PHE A 108 1.42 -7.78 -1.85
C PHE A 108 0.20 -8.70 -2.04
N GLY A 109 0.04 -9.71 -1.19
CA GLY A 109 -1.13 -10.58 -1.21
C GLY A 109 -2.43 -9.83 -0.94
N LEU A 110 -2.42 -8.86 -0.02
CA LEU A 110 -3.58 -8.01 0.27
C LEU A 110 -3.90 -7.07 -0.90
N LEU A 111 -2.90 -6.43 -1.51
CA LEU A 111 -3.09 -5.59 -2.69
C LEU A 111 -3.64 -6.38 -3.89
N VAL A 112 -3.08 -7.57 -4.15
CA VAL A 112 -3.55 -8.47 -5.20
C VAL A 112 -4.98 -8.94 -4.90
N GLY A 113 -5.28 -9.32 -3.65
CA GLY A 113 -6.62 -9.74 -3.24
C GLY A 113 -7.66 -8.64 -3.40
N VAL A 114 -7.39 -7.43 -2.92
CA VAL A 114 -8.28 -6.26 -3.08
C VAL A 114 -8.44 -5.90 -4.56
N SER A 115 -7.37 -5.92 -5.33
CA SER A 115 -7.40 -5.66 -6.79
C SER A 115 -8.28 -6.67 -7.53
N LEU A 116 -8.12 -7.97 -7.24
CA LEU A 116 -8.94 -9.02 -7.84
C LEU A 116 -10.42 -8.90 -7.44
N LEU A 117 -10.71 -8.55 -6.19
CA LEU A 117 -12.08 -8.30 -5.72
C LEU A 117 -12.73 -7.10 -6.41
N LEU A 118 -12.00 -5.99 -6.57
CA LEU A 118 -12.47 -4.81 -7.28
C LEU A 118 -12.65 -5.08 -8.78
N LEU A 119 -11.73 -5.81 -9.40
CA LEU A 119 -11.83 -6.19 -10.81
C LEU A 119 -13.01 -7.14 -11.03
N PHE A 120 -13.21 -8.12 -10.15
CA PHE A 120 -14.37 -9.01 -10.21
C PHE A 120 -15.68 -8.25 -10.01
N TRP A 121 -15.74 -7.36 -9.01
CA TRP A 121 -16.88 -6.47 -8.79
C TRP A 121 -17.16 -5.59 -10.01
N TYR A 122 -16.12 -4.99 -10.59
CA TYR A 122 -16.21 -4.16 -11.78
C TYR A 122 -16.67 -4.95 -13.01
N LEU A 123 -16.10 -6.12 -13.29
CA LEU A 123 -16.49 -6.96 -14.42
C LEU A 123 -17.92 -7.47 -14.27
N HIS A 124 -18.35 -7.82 -13.05
CA HIS A 124 -19.71 -8.28 -12.79
C HIS A 124 -20.72 -7.12 -12.89
N HIS A 125 -20.36 -5.92 -12.41
CA HIS A 125 -21.18 -4.73 -12.57
C HIS A 125 -21.22 -4.25 -14.03
N ALA A 126 -20.09 -4.31 -14.73
CA ALA A 126 -19.99 -3.97 -16.16
C ALA A 126 -20.76 -4.97 -17.02
N ALA A 127 -20.73 -6.27 -16.70
CA ALA A 127 -21.58 -7.27 -17.34
C ALA A 127 -23.07 -6.99 -17.09
N ALA A 128 -23.46 -6.64 -15.85
CA ALA A 128 -24.85 -6.28 -15.53
C ALA A 128 -25.33 -4.99 -16.23
N VAL A 129 -24.43 -4.02 -16.49
CA VAL A 129 -24.73 -2.82 -17.28
C VAL A 129 -24.78 -3.13 -18.78
N ALA A 130 -23.91 -4.02 -19.27
CA ALA A 130 -23.91 -4.47 -20.65
C ALA A 130 -25.18 -5.27 -21.00
N GLU A 131 -25.69 -6.10 -20.07
CA GLU A 131 -26.96 -6.80 -20.26
C GLU A 131 -28.19 -5.87 -20.27
N ARG A 132 -28.13 -4.71 -19.61
CA ARG A 132 -29.19 -3.69 -19.75
C ARG A 132 -29.23 -3.02 -21.13
N GLN A 133 -28.21 -3.19 -21.95
CA GLN A 133 -28.11 -2.59 -23.28
C GLN A 133 -28.34 -3.60 -24.41
N GLN A 134 -28.71 -4.84 -24.08
CA GLN A 134 -28.94 -5.93 -25.03
C GLN A 134 -30.42 -6.29 -25.23
N ASP A 135 -31.32 -5.32 -25.01
CA ASP A 135 -32.71 -5.38 -25.49
C ASP A 135 -32.94 -4.18 -26.41
N GLU A 136 -32.42 -4.28 -27.65
CA GLU A 136 -32.97 -3.74 -28.91
C GLU A 136 -31.89 -3.72 -30.02
N PRO A 137 -32.24 -4.12 -31.26
CA PRO A 137 -31.28 -4.27 -32.35
C PRO A 137 -30.80 -2.91 -32.86
N GLY A 138 -29.51 -2.63 -32.70
CA GLY A 138 -28.62 -1.87 -33.61
C GLY A 138 -29.19 -0.80 -34.55
N VAL A 139 -30.13 0.03 -34.11
CA VAL A 139 -30.51 1.30 -34.78
C VAL A 139 -30.02 2.42 -33.86
N PRO A 140 -29.22 3.40 -34.35
CA PRO A 140 -28.88 4.55 -33.52
C PRO A 140 -30.19 5.20 -33.09
N ALA A 141 -30.45 5.23 -31.78
CA ALA A 141 -31.67 5.78 -31.22
C ALA A 141 -31.76 7.27 -31.58
N VAL A 142 -32.40 7.55 -32.71
CA VAL A 142 -33.01 8.84 -32.99
C VAL A 142 -34.01 9.03 -31.85
N PRO A 143 -34.00 10.15 -31.09
CA PRO A 143 -35.06 10.41 -30.13
C PRO A 143 -36.40 10.24 -30.85
N VAL A 144 -37.18 9.26 -30.39
CA VAL A 144 -38.49 8.98 -30.94
C VAL A 144 -39.39 10.12 -30.48
N CYS A 145 -39.48 11.16 -31.31
CA CYS A 145 -40.44 12.23 -31.11
C CYS A 145 -41.86 11.68 -31.26
N ALA A 146 -42.81 12.27 -30.54
CA ALA A 146 -44.21 11.87 -30.63
C ALA A 146 -44.74 12.09 -32.05
N ALA A 147 -45.82 11.38 -32.42
CA ALA A 147 -46.45 11.56 -33.73
C ALA A 147 -46.84 13.03 -33.96
N GLY A 148 -46.28 13.65 -35.00
CA GLY A 148 -46.46 15.07 -35.33
C GLY A 148 -45.28 15.98 -34.96
N ASP A 149 -44.27 15.45 -34.27
CA ASP A 149 -43.03 16.16 -33.95
C ASP A 149 -41.88 15.60 -34.80
N ALA A 150 -41.03 16.50 -35.28
CA ALA A 150 -39.80 16.18 -36.00
C ALA A 150 -38.58 16.36 -35.08
N ALA A 151 -37.61 15.45 -35.18
CA ALA A 151 -36.34 15.58 -34.49
C ALA A 151 -35.41 16.50 -35.29
N VAL A 152 -35.11 17.67 -34.73
CA VAL A 152 -34.27 18.71 -35.35
C VAL A 152 -32.93 18.79 -34.61
N PRO A 153 -31.79 18.86 -35.31
CA PRO A 153 -30.50 19.05 -34.65
C PRO A 153 -30.34 20.50 -34.15
N ILE A 154 -29.77 20.63 -32.95
CA ILE A 154 -29.44 21.93 -32.33
C ILE A 154 -28.13 22.45 -32.92
N HIS A 155 -28.14 23.70 -33.38
CA HIS A 155 -26.97 24.39 -33.93
C HIS A 155 -26.41 25.41 -32.94
N ASP A 156 -25.21 25.91 -33.23
CA ASP A 156 -24.59 26.96 -32.42
C ASP A 156 -25.43 28.25 -32.47
N GLY A 157 -25.68 28.83 -31.29
CA GLY A 157 -26.53 30.03 -31.12
C GLY A 157 -28.03 29.75 -30.97
N ASP A 158 -28.47 28.49 -31.08
CA ASP A 158 -29.87 28.14 -30.81
C ASP A 158 -30.22 28.31 -29.33
N THR A 159 -31.45 28.75 -29.07
CA THR A 159 -32.02 28.81 -27.72
C THR A 159 -33.41 28.20 -27.72
N CYS A 160 -33.81 27.58 -26.61
CA CYS A 160 -35.16 27.03 -26.48
C CYS A 160 -36.23 28.10 -26.73
N TRP A 161 -35.98 29.34 -26.32
CA TRP A 161 -36.91 30.45 -26.54
C TRP A 161 -37.06 30.78 -28.04
N ALA A 162 -35.96 30.93 -28.78
CA ALA A 162 -36.01 31.22 -30.21
C ALA A 162 -36.65 30.07 -31.02
N MET A 163 -36.38 28.82 -30.66
CA MET A 163 -37.00 27.66 -31.29
C MET A 163 -38.51 27.55 -31.00
N ALA A 164 -38.93 27.83 -29.77
CA ALA A 164 -40.34 27.86 -29.39
C ALA A 164 -41.09 28.98 -30.14
N GLU A 165 -40.51 30.19 -30.17
CA GLU A 165 -41.08 31.35 -30.86
C GLU A 165 -41.21 31.10 -32.37
N ALA A 166 -40.19 30.49 -32.99
CA ALA A 166 -40.21 30.14 -34.41
C ALA A 166 -41.34 29.15 -34.78
N ARG A 167 -41.77 28.31 -33.82
CA ARG A 167 -42.91 27.37 -33.97
C ARG A 167 -44.21 27.91 -33.36
N GLY A 168 -44.23 29.15 -32.89
CA GLY A 168 -45.40 29.79 -32.28
C GLY A 168 -45.91 29.07 -31.03
N MET A 169 -45.03 28.41 -30.28
CA MET A 169 -45.39 27.64 -29.09
C MET A 169 -44.82 28.24 -27.81
N ALA A 170 -45.44 27.95 -26.66
CA ALA A 170 -44.89 28.38 -25.38
C ALA A 170 -43.64 27.57 -25.01
N LEU A 171 -42.65 28.21 -24.38
CA LEU A 171 -41.43 27.53 -23.91
C LEU A 171 -41.74 26.34 -22.99
N ARG A 172 -42.79 26.44 -22.16
CA ARG A 172 -43.23 25.34 -21.28
C ARG A 172 -43.63 24.10 -22.08
N ASP A 173 -44.25 24.29 -23.25
CA ASP A 173 -44.78 23.20 -24.06
C ASP A 173 -43.62 22.51 -24.77
N LEU A 174 -42.61 23.27 -25.21
CA LEU A 174 -41.37 22.75 -25.76
C LEU A 174 -40.62 21.90 -24.72
N LEU A 175 -40.52 22.37 -23.48
CA LEU A 175 -39.90 21.62 -22.37
C LEU A 175 -40.68 20.37 -22.00
N SER A 176 -42.01 20.42 -22.02
CA SER A 176 -42.85 19.25 -21.71
C SER A 176 -42.64 18.09 -22.69
N ARG A 177 -42.35 18.40 -23.96
CA ARG A 177 -42.01 17.42 -25.02
C ARG A 177 -40.55 16.96 -24.95
N ASN A 178 -39.68 17.75 -24.34
CA ASN A 178 -38.24 17.53 -24.28
C ASN A 178 -37.74 17.53 -22.84
N ALA A 179 -38.33 16.70 -21.97
CA ALA A 179 -38.05 16.70 -20.53
C ALA A 179 -36.58 16.40 -20.17
N ALA A 180 -35.81 15.82 -21.09
CA ALA A 180 -34.39 15.53 -20.92
C ALA A 180 -33.44 16.68 -21.34
N ILE A 181 -33.96 17.76 -21.94
CA ILE A 181 -33.15 18.89 -22.42
C ILE A 181 -33.11 19.99 -21.36
N ASP A 182 -31.90 20.44 -21.05
CA ASP A 182 -31.64 21.62 -20.23
C ASP A 182 -31.40 22.84 -21.14
N CYS A 183 -32.29 23.82 -21.10
CA CYS A 183 -32.23 25.01 -21.95
C CYS A 183 -31.06 25.95 -21.62
N ASP A 184 -30.51 25.89 -20.40
CA ASP A 184 -29.33 26.67 -20.04
C ASP A 184 -28.03 25.99 -20.52
N ARG A 185 -28.12 24.73 -20.96
CA ARG A 185 -26.98 23.88 -21.35
C ARG A 185 -27.27 23.07 -22.61
N LEU A 186 -27.72 23.77 -23.66
CA LEU A 186 -27.93 23.17 -24.97
C LEU A 186 -26.62 22.63 -25.55
N VAL A 187 -26.65 21.37 -25.99
CA VAL A 187 -25.50 20.69 -26.61
C VAL A 187 -25.66 20.72 -28.12
N VAL A 188 -24.70 21.33 -28.82
CA VAL A 188 -24.69 21.38 -30.29
C VAL A 188 -24.61 19.96 -30.86
N GLY A 189 -25.45 19.68 -31.87
CA GLY A 189 -25.57 18.36 -32.50
C GLY A 189 -26.50 17.38 -31.78
N SER A 190 -27.01 17.73 -30.60
CA SER A 190 -28.12 16.98 -29.98
C SER A 190 -29.43 17.24 -30.71
N GLN A 191 -30.38 16.32 -30.59
CA GLN A 191 -31.68 16.40 -31.26
C GLN A 191 -32.77 16.87 -30.30
N ILE A 192 -33.63 17.76 -30.78
CA ILE A 192 -34.79 18.29 -30.08
C ILE A 192 -36.07 17.98 -30.87
N CYS A 193 -37.14 17.59 -30.17
CA CYS A 193 -38.44 17.35 -30.77
C CYS A 193 -39.22 18.66 -30.90
N LEU A 194 -39.57 19.01 -32.14
CA LEU A 194 -40.33 20.21 -32.48
C LEU A 194 -41.53 19.85 -33.37
N PRO A 195 -42.73 20.43 -33.14
CA PRO A 195 -43.91 20.17 -33.98
C PRO A 195 -43.70 20.70 -35.40
N GLU A 196 -44.07 19.94 -36.44
CA GLU A 196 -43.96 20.41 -37.83
C GLU A 196 -44.63 21.76 -38.10
#